data_AF-A0A7J3HDB4-F1
#
_entry.id   AF-A0A7J3HDB4-F1
#
_cell.length_a   1.000
_cell.length_b   1.000
_cell.length_c   1.000
_cell.angle_alpha   90.00
_cell.angle_beta   90.00
_cell.angle_gamma   90.00
#
_symmetry.space_group_name_H-M   'P 1'
#
loop_
_entity.id
_entity.type
_entity.pdbx_description
1 polymer ?
#
loop_
_entity_poly.entity_id
_entity_poly.type
_entity_poly.pdbx_seq_one_letter_code
_entity_poly.pdbx_strand_id
1 'polypeptide(L)'
;DDIPVGRYKAEVKAPIDGYVTGVYNNALSRIAMVAGAPLDKGAGLRLYVKRGHKVKEGQTLLEIYSNSESLLDEALRLVEVLKPIVIEGMLLETFPEYL
;
A
#
# COMPACT_ATOMS: atom_id res chain seq x y z
N ASP A 1 19.09 -16.55 -11.43
CA ASP A 1 17.71 -17.04 -11.39
C ASP A 1 16.83 -16.07 -10.64
N ASP A 2 15.71 -15.69 -11.26
CA ASP A 2 14.69 -14.87 -10.61
C ASP A 2 13.83 -15.74 -9.70
N ILE A 3 13.57 -15.27 -8.49
CA ILE A 3 12.70 -15.95 -7.52
C ILE A 3 11.24 -15.78 -8.01
N PRO A 4 10.47 -16.87 -8.17
CA PRO A 4 9.08 -16.77 -8.63
C PRO A 4 8.22 -16.04 -7.60
N VAL A 5 7.49 -15.01 -8.07
CA VAL A 5 6.48 -14.28 -7.29
C VAL A 5 5.07 -14.76 -7.63
N GLY A 6 4.10 -14.45 -6.77
CA GLY A 6 2.72 -14.86 -6.92
C GLY A 6 2.12 -14.47 -8.26
N ARG A 7 1.27 -15.35 -8.81
CA ARG A 7 0.63 -15.20 -10.13
C ARG A 7 -0.23 -13.95 -10.25
N TYR A 8 -0.94 -13.58 -9.19
CA TYR A 8 -1.80 -12.42 -9.13
C TYR A 8 -1.08 -11.28 -8.42
N LYS A 9 -1.29 -10.06 -8.91
CA LYS A 9 -0.75 -8.85 -8.30
C LYS A 9 -1.72 -7.70 -8.36
N ALA A 10 -1.66 -6.83 -7.36
CA ALA A 10 -2.39 -5.57 -7.34
C ALA A 10 -1.51 -4.42 -6.85
N GLU A 11 -1.69 -3.24 -7.44
CA GLU A 11 -1.01 -2.01 -7.05
C GLU A 11 -1.89 -1.21 -6.09
N VAL A 12 -1.29 -0.72 -5.01
CA VAL A 12 -1.89 0.30 -4.14
C VAL A 12 -1.26 1.64 -4.50
N LYS A 13 -2.09 2.58 -4.94
CA LYS A 13 -1.65 3.88 -5.44
C LYS A 13 -1.88 4.99 -4.41
N ALA A 14 -1.07 6.04 -4.50
CA ALA A 14 -1.25 7.25 -3.73
C ALA A 14 -2.58 7.92 -4.09
N PRO A 15 -3.46 8.20 -3.12
CA PRO A 15 -4.74 8.85 -3.40
C PRO A 15 -4.60 10.37 -3.64
N ILE A 16 -3.49 10.97 -3.21
CA ILE A 16 -3.20 12.40 -3.32
C ILE A 16 -1.71 12.65 -3.48
N ASP A 17 -1.35 13.84 -3.94
CA ASP A 17 -0.01 14.39 -3.83
C ASP A 17 0.36 14.63 -2.34
N GLY A 18 1.60 14.34 -1.96
CA GLY A 18 2.05 14.61 -0.60
C GLY A 18 3.37 13.95 -0.23
N TYR A 19 3.58 13.78 1.07
CA TYR A 19 4.72 13.07 1.65
C TYR A 19 4.25 11.90 2.50
N VAL A 20 4.98 10.79 2.43
CA VAL A 20 4.73 9.63 3.28
C VAL A 20 5.14 9.97 4.71
N THR A 21 4.18 10.15 5.61
CA THR A 21 4.45 10.51 7.02
C THR A 21 4.42 9.31 7.96
N GLY A 22 3.72 8.23 7.56
CA GLY A 22 3.62 6.99 8.32
C GLY A 22 3.75 5.74 7.45
N VAL A 23 4.41 4.71 7.99
CA VAL A 23 4.46 3.34 7.44
C VAL A 23 4.33 2.37 8.62
N TYR A 24 3.23 1.59 8.65
CA TYR A 24 2.89 0.74 9.79
C TYR A 24 3.22 -0.73 9.52
N ASN A 25 4.36 -1.19 10.07
CA ASN A 25 4.84 -2.57 9.87
C ASN A 25 3.83 -3.64 10.29
N ASN A 26 3.11 -3.45 11.40
CA ASN A 26 2.10 -4.42 11.86
C ASN A 26 0.94 -4.56 10.85
N ALA A 27 0.52 -3.47 10.21
CA ALA A 27 -0.49 -3.52 9.17
C ALA A 27 0.05 -4.21 7.91
N LEU A 28 1.25 -3.86 7.47
CA LEU A 28 1.91 -4.50 6.33
C LEU A 28 2.06 -6.01 6.52
N SER A 29 2.54 -6.45 7.68
CA SER A 29 2.66 -7.89 8.00
C SER A 29 1.32 -8.61 7.93
N ARG A 30 0.24 -8.00 8.44
CA ARG A 30 -1.10 -8.59 8.36
C ARG A 30 -1.62 -8.71 6.93
N ILE A 31 -1.40 -7.68 6.11
CA ILE A 31 -1.80 -7.69 4.69
C ILE A 31 -1.01 -8.77 3.93
N ALA A 32 0.30 -8.89 4.18
CA ALA A 32 1.13 -9.95 3.60
C ALA A 32 0.63 -11.35 3.98
N MET A 33 0.24 -11.54 5.25
CA MET A 33 -0.30 -12.81 5.73
C MET A 33 -1.62 -13.17 5.05
N VAL A 34 -2.55 -12.21 4.92
CA VAL A 34 -3.81 -12.43 4.20
C VAL A 34 -3.57 -12.74 2.72
N ALA A 35 -2.58 -12.12 2.09
CA ALA A 35 -2.21 -12.43 0.71
C ALA A 35 -1.68 -13.88 0.52
N GLY A 36 -1.33 -14.59 1.61
CA GLY A 36 -0.91 -15.99 1.60
C GLY A 36 0.47 -16.27 2.21
N ALA A 37 1.21 -15.23 2.59
CA ALA A 37 2.50 -15.41 3.27
C ALA A 37 2.29 -15.97 4.69
N PRO A 38 3.22 -16.76 5.26
CA PRO A 38 4.48 -17.22 4.67
C PRO A 38 4.38 -18.60 4.01
N LEU A 39 3.19 -19.22 3.98
CA LEU A 39 2.98 -20.57 3.45
C LEU A 39 3.15 -20.57 1.92
N ASP A 40 2.59 -19.57 1.26
CA ASP A 40 2.88 -19.27 -0.13
C ASP A 40 4.13 -18.37 -0.22
N LYS A 41 5.22 -18.89 -0.79
CA LYS A 41 6.49 -18.16 -0.94
C LYS A 41 6.46 -17.11 -2.04
N GLY A 42 5.52 -17.22 -2.99
CA GLY A 42 5.29 -16.19 -3.99
C GLY A 42 4.43 -15.04 -3.46
N ALA A 43 3.70 -15.25 -2.36
CA ALA A 43 2.85 -14.23 -1.76
C ALA A 43 3.65 -13.26 -0.87
N GLY A 44 3.23 -12.00 -0.85
CA GLY A 44 3.86 -10.98 -0.04
C GLY A 44 3.64 -9.57 -0.56
N LEU A 45 4.50 -8.65 -0.11
CA LEU A 45 4.42 -7.23 -0.44
C LEU A 45 5.75 -6.73 -1.02
N ARG A 46 5.66 -5.87 -2.04
CA ARG A 46 6.78 -5.06 -2.50
C ARG A 46 6.49 -3.60 -2.21
N LEU A 47 7.25 -3.00 -1.30
CA LEU A 47 7.08 -1.61 -0.89
C LEU A 47 7.99 -0.70 -1.73
N TYR A 48 7.43 0.33 -2.38
CA TYR A 48 8.16 1.28 -3.22
C TYR A 48 8.52 2.58 -2.48
N VAL A 49 7.91 2.83 -1.33
CA VAL A 49 8.07 4.08 -0.59
C VAL A 49 8.57 3.85 0.84
N LYS A 50 9.23 4.86 1.40
CA LYS A 50 9.59 4.93 2.82
C LYS A 50 9.09 6.24 3.40
N ARG A 51 9.04 6.32 4.73
CA ARG A 51 8.74 7.57 5.44
C ARG A 51 9.66 8.69 4.94
N GLY A 52 9.08 9.86 4.66
CA GLY A 52 9.74 11.03 4.09
C GLY A 52 9.76 11.08 2.56
N HIS A 53 9.37 10.01 1.85
CA HIS A 53 9.29 10.06 0.38
C HIS A 53 8.17 11.00 -0.07
N LYS A 54 8.48 11.84 -1.06
CA LYS A 54 7.47 12.58 -1.82
C LYS A 54 6.77 11.63 -2.78
N VAL A 55 5.44 11.72 -2.86
CA VAL A 55 4.61 10.93 -3.76
C VAL A 55 3.67 11.85 -4.54
N LYS A 56 3.32 11.41 -5.76
CA LYS A 56 2.25 12.03 -6.56
C LYS A 56 1.01 11.16 -6.54
N GLU A 57 -0.16 11.75 -6.70
CA GLU A 57 -1.41 11.04 -6.93
C GLU A 57 -1.24 10.01 -8.06
N GLY A 58 -1.76 8.80 -7.84
CA GLY A 58 -1.64 7.68 -8.77
C GLY A 58 -0.29 6.95 -8.73
N GLN A 59 0.72 7.44 -8.00
CA GLN A 59 2.01 6.76 -7.85
C GLN A 59 1.86 5.46 -7.04
N THR A 60 2.44 4.37 -7.52
CA THR A 60 2.44 3.08 -6.82
C THR A 60 3.24 3.17 -5.51
N LEU A 61 2.56 2.86 -4.40
CA LEU A 61 3.12 2.85 -3.04
C LEU A 61 3.63 1.48 -2.67
N LEU A 62 2.81 0.45 -2.93
CA LEU A 62 3.15 -0.94 -2.74
C LEU A 62 2.44 -1.83 -3.77
N GLU A 63 3.01 -2.98 -4.04
CA GLU A 63 2.35 -4.08 -4.74
C GLU A 63 2.10 -5.24 -3.77
N ILE A 64 0.96 -5.89 -3.93
CA ILE A 64 0.60 -7.12 -3.23
C ILE A 64 0.69 -8.26 -4.24
N TYR A 65 1.35 -9.36 -3.86
CA TYR A 65 1.47 -10.58 -4.66
C TYR A 65 0.74 -11.73 -3.96
N SER A 66 0.04 -12.57 -4.72
CA SER A 66 -0.63 -13.79 -4.22
C SER A 66 -0.76 -14.83 -5.33
N ASN A 67 -0.78 -16.13 -5.00
CA ASN A 67 -1.23 -17.17 -5.95
C ASN A 67 -2.74 -17.43 -5.91
N SER A 68 -3.50 -16.70 -5.09
CA SER A 68 -4.97 -16.78 -5.03
C SER A 68 -5.59 -15.40 -5.25
N GLU A 69 -6.45 -15.30 -6.27
CA GLU A 69 -7.21 -14.08 -6.56
C GLU A 69 -8.10 -13.67 -5.38
N SER A 70 -8.78 -14.64 -4.74
CA SER A 70 -9.63 -14.38 -3.57
C SER A 70 -8.84 -13.83 -2.38
N LEU A 71 -7.60 -14.29 -2.17
CA LEU A 71 -6.75 -13.78 -1.07
C LEU A 71 -6.20 -12.40 -1.39
N LEU A 72 -5.89 -12.13 -2.67
CA LEU A 72 -5.50 -10.80 -3.12
C LEU A 72 -6.61 -9.77 -2.87
N ASP A 73 -7.86 -10.11 -3.20
CA ASP A 73 -9.02 -9.25 -2.96
C ASP A 73 -9.23 -8.98 -1.46
N GLU A 74 -9.03 -9.98 -0.61
CA GLU A 74 -9.12 -9.82 0.84
C GLU A 74 -8.00 -8.92 1.39
N ALA A 75 -6.78 -9.09 0.88
CA ALA A 75 -5.65 -8.24 1.23
C ALA A 75 -5.89 -6.78 0.82
N LEU A 76 -6.48 -6.54 -0.36
CA LEU A 76 -6.83 -5.19 -0.82
C LEU A 76 -7.87 -4.51 0.08
N ARG A 77 -8.93 -5.23 0.49
CA ARG A 77 -9.89 -4.72 1.48
C ARG A 77 -9.21 -4.33 2.78
N LEU A 78 -8.22 -5.11 3.22
CA LEU A 78 -7.49 -4.83 4.44
C LEU A 78 -6.58 -3.59 4.32
N VAL A 79 -6.06 -3.27 3.13
CA VAL A 79 -5.31 -2.03 2.89
C VAL A 79 -6.20 -0.81 3.16
N GLU A 80 -7.44 -0.82 2.68
CA GLU A 80 -8.38 0.31 2.85
C GLU A 80 -8.72 0.54 4.33
N VAL A 81 -8.89 -0.55 5.09
CA VAL A 81 -9.23 -0.50 6.52
C VAL A 81 -8.03 -0.09 7.37
N LEU A 82 -6.86 -0.68 7.13
CA LEU A 82 -5.69 -0.47 8.00
C LEU A 82 -4.86 0.75 7.62
N LYS A 83 -5.00 1.27 6.40
CA LYS A 83 -4.23 2.41 5.87
C LYS A 83 -2.75 2.32 6.24
N PRO A 84 -2.03 1.28 5.76
CA PRO A 84 -0.67 0.96 6.23
C PRO A 84 0.36 2.04 5.89
N ILE A 85 0.04 2.92 4.93
CA ILE A 85 0.87 4.05 4.50
C ILE A 85 0.02 5.31 4.63
N VAL A 86 0.54 6.30 5.35
CA VAL A 86 -0.11 7.60 5.54
C VAL A 86 0.59 8.63 4.68
N ILE A 87 -0.18 9.36 3.90
CA ILE A 87 0.28 10.45 3.06
C ILE A 87 -0.39 11.72 3.56
N GLU A 88 0.42 12.73 3.86
CA GLU A 88 -0.07 14.05 4.23
C GLU A 88 0.41 15.05 3.17
N GLY A 89 -0.54 15.86 2.70
CA GLY A 89 -0.26 17.02 1.85
C GLY A 89 0.10 18.23 2.70
N MET A 90 0.76 19.21 2.09
CA MET A 90 0.88 20.54 2.69
C MET A 90 -0.36 21.35 2.36
N LEU A 91 -1.17 21.67 3.38
CA LEU A 91 -2.17 22.74 3.30
C LEU A 91 -1.44 24.06 3.52
N LEU A 92 -1.23 24.83 2.45
CA LEU A 92 -0.55 26.13 2.56
C LEU A 92 -1.51 27.21 3.06
N GLU A 93 -2.73 27.32 2.51
CA GLU A 93 -3.78 28.23 2.98
C GLU A 93 -5.15 27.73 2.47
N THR A 94 -6.12 27.50 3.36
CA THR A 94 -7.55 27.50 3.01
C THR A 94 -8.11 28.82 3.51
N PHE A 95 -8.34 29.78 2.62
CA PHE A 95 -9.16 30.94 2.94
C PHE A 95 -10.59 30.45 3.13
N PRO A 96 -11.19 30.55 4.34
CA PRO A 96 -12.62 30.39 4.44
C PRO A 96 -13.23 31.55 3.66
N GLU A 97 -13.93 31.25 2.56
CA GLU A 97 -14.91 32.20 2.04
C GLU A 97 -15.94 32.40 3.15
N TYR A 98 -15.80 33.50 3.88
CA TYR A 98 -16.84 33.98 4.78
C TYR A 98 -18.05 34.32 3.90
N LEU A 99 -19.06 33.44 3.92
CA LEU A 99 -20.44 33.75 3.50
C LEU A 99 -21.09 34.72 4.49
#